data_AF-A0A1H8NPV6-F1
#
_entry.id   AF-A0A1H8NPV6-F1
#
_cell.length_a   1.000
_cell.length_b   1.000
_cell.length_c   1.000
_cell.angle_alpha   90.00
_cell.angle_beta   90.00
_cell.angle_gamma   90.00
#
_symmetry.space_group_name_H-M   'P 1'
#
loop_
_entity.id
_entity.type
_entity.pdbx_description
1 polymer ?
#
loop_
_entity_poly.entity_id
_entity_poly.type
_entity_poly.pdbx_seq_one_letter_code
_entity_poly.pdbx_strand_id
1 'polypeptide(L)'
;MAILNLDLLNNNDVVINASNADETNVVNISGLGNSTLTVDGVEATINSVAGVSAGANATFAAENGGTLNVDQGLLAVSALTSTTYKVGDNSTVNVDASGIDLGALGTLLNADHNVEFSGENHTGTFFYDPPTVSLLSALNPITFNTTGMEATDQFIVDGKTLSLDTTFLGGPATAYRNGVLHLETGGGVLTPKVHVEVPMSQNQFDLFLANQGDYLSGGTFTFPGEIVCFARGTRLLTNRGEVAVEDLREGDMVITRDNGEQPIRWIGSTRIGSPNISIPDNLRPIRISAGSLGKNSPKQDLIVSPQHRVLVRSRIAQRMFGTTEVLVAAKQLLQVDGIDIATDLTEVEYFHMLFEQHEVVISNGAETESLYTGPEALKSVGRQAVQEIFILFPELRQRDYISEPARPLLSGRQGRKLAVRHVQNGQDLVM
;
A
#
# COMPACT_ATOMS: atom_id res chain seq x y z
N MET A 1 9.08 -23.87 16.52
CA MET A 1 9.87 -22.66 16.76
C MET A 1 11.34 -23.04 16.78
N ALA A 2 12.03 -22.82 15.67
CA ALA A 2 13.44 -23.16 15.54
C ALA A 2 14.33 -22.06 16.12
N ILE A 3 15.50 -22.43 16.63
CA ILE A 3 16.54 -21.48 17.06
C ILE A 3 17.65 -21.49 16.00
N LEU A 4 17.89 -20.34 15.39
CA LEU A 4 18.88 -20.12 14.34
C LEU A 4 20.04 -19.30 14.90
N ASN A 5 21.27 -19.76 14.73
CA ASN A 5 22.47 -19.04 15.15
C ASN A 5 23.23 -18.58 13.90
N LEU A 6 23.32 -17.27 13.68
CA LEU A 6 23.82 -16.66 12.45
C LEU A 6 25.06 -15.82 12.73
N ASP A 7 26.05 -15.90 11.84
CA ASP A 7 27.20 -14.98 11.81
C ASP A 7 27.12 -14.10 10.57
N LEU A 8 26.80 -12.82 10.77
CA LEU A 8 26.63 -11.79 9.75
C LEU A 8 27.85 -10.85 9.64
N LEU A 9 29.01 -11.18 10.25
CA LEU A 9 30.21 -10.34 10.21
C LEU A 9 30.91 -10.31 8.84
N ASN A 10 30.96 -11.45 8.13
CA ASN A 10 31.94 -11.67 7.05
C ASN A 10 31.36 -11.60 5.60
N ASN A 11 30.21 -10.95 5.39
CA ASN A 11 29.45 -10.86 4.12
C ASN A 11 28.84 -12.18 3.61
N ASN A 12 27.92 -12.74 4.39
CA ASN A 12 26.93 -13.66 3.86
C ASN A 12 25.56 -13.04 4.09
N ASP A 13 24.90 -12.60 3.03
CA ASP A 13 23.47 -12.33 3.11
C ASP A 13 22.77 -13.65 3.45
N VAL A 14 21.91 -13.64 4.46
CA VAL A 14 21.18 -14.82 4.94
C VAL A 14 19.71 -14.63 4.67
N VAL A 15 19.08 -15.64 4.06
CA VAL A 15 17.64 -15.71 3.88
C VAL A 15 17.07 -16.80 4.79
N ILE A 16 16.11 -16.46 5.63
CA ILE A 16 15.31 -17.37 6.45
C ILE A 16 13.97 -17.56 5.73
N ASN A 17 13.62 -18.79 5.36
CA ASN A 17 12.35 -19.11 4.70
C ASN A 17 11.90 -20.54 5.01
N ALA A 18 10.75 -20.95 4.48
CA ALA A 18 10.17 -22.28 4.74
C ALA A 18 11.05 -23.47 4.30
N SER A 19 12.10 -23.25 3.49
CA SER A 19 13.03 -24.33 3.11
C SER A 19 14.10 -24.61 4.16
N ASN A 20 14.37 -23.66 5.05
CA ASN A 20 15.48 -23.74 6.02
C ASN A 20 15.10 -23.37 7.46
N ALA A 21 13.82 -23.06 7.72
CA ALA A 21 13.33 -22.58 8.99
C ALA A 21 11.87 -23.02 9.24
N ASP A 22 11.41 -22.88 10.50
CA ASP A 22 10.01 -23.12 10.86
C ASP A 22 9.13 -21.93 10.43
N GLU A 23 7.80 -22.03 10.59
CA GLU A 23 6.90 -20.88 10.46
C GLU A 23 7.24 -19.75 11.44
N THR A 24 7.78 -20.07 12.62
CA THR A 24 8.20 -19.12 13.66
C THR A 24 9.61 -19.44 14.13
N ASN A 25 10.48 -18.43 14.21
CA ASN A 25 11.91 -18.63 14.46
C ASN A 25 12.47 -17.65 15.48
N VAL A 26 13.46 -18.11 16.23
CA VAL A 26 14.28 -17.28 17.13
C VAL A 26 15.67 -17.19 16.53
N VAL A 27 16.18 -15.98 16.33
CA VAL A 27 17.47 -15.72 15.71
C VAL A 27 18.44 -15.15 16.73
N ASN A 28 19.59 -15.81 16.88
CA ASN A 28 20.73 -15.31 17.64
C ASN A 28 21.84 -14.95 16.65
N ILE A 29 22.27 -13.69 16.64
CA ILE A 29 23.32 -13.20 15.76
C ILE A 29 24.62 -13.19 16.57
N SER A 30 25.57 -14.09 16.27
CA SER A 30 26.86 -14.16 16.97
C SER A 30 27.88 -13.13 16.47
N GLY A 31 27.57 -12.49 15.35
CA GLY A 31 28.38 -11.45 14.74
C GLY A 31 27.54 -10.60 13.79
N LEU A 32 27.63 -9.26 13.88
CA LEU A 32 26.91 -8.33 13.00
C LEU A 32 27.89 -7.42 12.25
N GLY A 33 27.85 -7.51 10.92
CA GLY A 33 28.63 -6.68 10.00
C GLY A 33 27.72 -5.90 9.04
N ASN A 34 28.10 -5.85 7.76
CA ASN A 34 27.34 -5.17 6.70
C ASN A 34 26.40 -6.10 5.92
N SER A 35 26.17 -7.32 6.42
CA SER A 35 25.35 -8.32 5.73
C SER A 35 23.85 -8.04 5.88
N THR A 36 23.06 -8.61 4.96
CA THR A 36 21.59 -8.58 5.01
C THR A 36 21.06 -9.85 5.66
N LEU A 37 20.12 -9.70 6.60
CA LEU A 37 19.25 -10.79 7.05
C LEU A 37 17.85 -10.58 6.45
N THR A 38 17.43 -11.48 5.56
CA THR A 38 16.09 -11.48 4.96
C THR A 38 15.21 -12.55 5.57
N VAL A 39 14.00 -12.20 5.95
CA VAL A 39 12.94 -13.11 6.36
C VAL A 39 11.91 -13.19 5.24
N ASP A 40 11.78 -14.34 4.59
CA ASP A 40 10.99 -14.52 3.38
C ASP A 40 9.87 -15.54 3.64
N GLY A 41 8.63 -15.03 3.71
CA GLY A 41 7.41 -15.83 3.91
C GLY A 41 7.26 -16.54 5.26
N VAL A 42 8.10 -16.25 6.24
CA VAL A 42 8.06 -16.84 7.60
C VAL A 42 8.16 -15.76 8.69
N GLU A 43 8.02 -16.14 9.95
CA GLU A 43 8.21 -15.23 11.09
C GLU A 43 9.56 -15.49 11.78
N ALA A 44 10.32 -14.45 12.07
CA ALA A 44 11.58 -14.54 12.81
C ALA A 44 11.73 -13.40 13.81
N THR A 45 12.20 -13.73 15.01
CA THR A 45 12.47 -12.78 16.09
C THR A 45 13.95 -12.79 16.43
N ILE A 46 14.62 -11.63 16.30
CA ILE A 46 16.00 -11.46 16.75
C ILE A 46 16.00 -11.38 18.28
N ASN A 47 16.58 -12.39 18.92
CA ASN A 47 16.61 -12.54 20.37
C ASN A 47 17.96 -12.16 21.00
N SER A 48 19.05 -12.24 20.24
CA SER A 48 20.34 -11.72 20.69
C SER A 48 21.22 -11.28 19.54
N VAL A 49 22.04 -10.25 19.80
CA VAL A 49 23.13 -9.82 18.91
C VAL A 49 24.40 -9.74 19.74
N ALA A 50 25.44 -10.45 19.30
CA ALA A 50 26.76 -10.42 19.88
C ALA A 50 27.77 -10.01 18.80
N GLY A 51 28.83 -9.31 19.21
CA GLY A 51 29.94 -8.95 18.33
C GLY A 51 29.52 -8.08 17.13
N VAL A 52 29.50 -6.76 17.30
CA VAL A 52 29.22 -5.83 16.19
C VAL A 52 30.54 -5.27 15.65
N SER A 53 30.76 -5.33 14.33
CA SER A 53 31.94 -4.70 13.73
C SER A 53 31.84 -3.17 13.84
N ALA A 54 32.94 -2.51 14.19
CA ALA A 54 32.96 -1.04 14.26
C ALA A 54 32.65 -0.42 12.89
N GLY A 55 31.67 0.48 12.84
CA GLY A 55 31.20 1.14 11.62
C GLY A 55 30.30 0.28 10.74
N ALA A 56 29.65 -0.75 11.30
CA ALA A 56 28.74 -1.61 10.54
C ALA A 56 27.45 -0.88 10.13
N ASN A 57 26.93 -1.29 8.97
CA ASN A 57 25.64 -0.90 8.42
C ASN A 57 24.79 -2.16 8.26
N ALA A 58 23.98 -2.47 9.28
CA ALA A 58 23.18 -3.68 9.29
C ALA A 58 21.93 -3.53 8.42
N THR A 59 21.58 -4.57 7.65
CA THR A 59 20.33 -4.60 6.88
C THR A 59 19.45 -5.76 7.33
N PHE A 60 18.20 -5.44 7.64
CA PHE A 60 17.17 -6.37 8.10
C PHE A 60 15.98 -6.27 7.15
N ALA A 61 15.60 -7.37 6.51
CA ALA A 61 14.59 -7.39 5.46
C ALA A 61 13.47 -8.37 5.80
N ALA A 62 12.23 -8.02 5.42
CA ALA A 62 11.12 -8.95 5.37
C ALA A 62 10.47 -8.89 3.98
N GLU A 63 10.23 -10.06 3.35
CA GLU A 63 9.70 -10.17 1.98
C GLU A 63 8.64 -11.28 1.86
N ASN A 64 7.80 -11.21 0.82
CA ASN A 64 6.77 -12.18 0.44
C ASN A 64 5.88 -12.67 1.61
N GLY A 65 5.42 -11.77 2.48
CA GLY A 65 4.63 -12.14 3.65
C GLY A 65 5.44 -12.41 4.92
N GLY A 66 6.76 -12.20 4.88
CA GLY A 66 7.64 -12.38 6.02
C GLY A 66 7.34 -11.40 7.16
N THR A 67 7.56 -11.85 8.40
CA THR A 67 7.49 -11.00 9.59
C THR A 67 8.81 -11.05 10.34
N LEU A 68 9.49 -9.92 10.45
CA LEU A 68 10.74 -9.79 11.20
C LEU A 68 10.52 -8.94 12.44
N ASN A 69 10.75 -9.53 13.62
CA ASN A 69 10.73 -8.83 14.89
C ASN A 69 12.17 -8.53 15.35
N VAL A 70 12.44 -7.27 15.64
CA VAL A 70 13.76 -6.76 16.02
C VAL A 70 13.63 -6.04 17.36
N ASP A 71 14.28 -6.57 18.40
CA ASP A 71 14.46 -5.82 19.64
C ASP A 71 15.65 -4.85 19.47
N GLN A 72 15.34 -3.55 19.43
CA GLN A 72 16.31 -2.47 19.29
C GLN A 72 17.22 -2.31 20.49
N GLY A 73 16.80 -2.76 21.68
CA GLY A 73 17.68 -2.79 22.83
C GLY A 73 18.91 -3.66 22.58
N LEU A 74 18.78 -4.67 21.71
CA LEU A 74 19.90 -5.50 21.26
C LEU A 74 20.77 -4.83 20.19
N LEU A 75 20.21 -3.89 19.42
CA LEU A 75 20.90 -3.18 18.34
C LEU A 75 21.49 -1.83 18.77
N ALA A 76 21.18 -1.33 19.97
CA ALA A 76 21.68 -0.08 20.55
C ALA A 76 23.18 -0.13 20.93
N VAL A 77 24.01 -0.78 20.11
CA VAL A 77 25.45 -0.90 20.26
C VAL A 77 26.11 0.28 19.55
N SER A 78 27.02 1.00 20.23
CA SER A 78 27.73 2.18 19.72
C SER A 78 28.61 1.93 18.47
N ALA A 79 28.61 0.71 17.94
CA ALA A 79 29.43 0.28 16.82
C ALA A 79 28.69 0.38 15.46
N LEU A 80 27.36 0.48 15.43
CA LEU A 80 26.61 0.67 14.19
C LEU A 80 26.62 2.14 13.75
N THR A 81 26.82 2.39 12.45
CA THR A 81 26.68 3.71 11.83
C THR A 81 25.31 3.92 11.22
N SER A 82 24.69 2.86 10.71
CA SER A 82 23.32 2.89 10.24
C SER A 82 22.64 1.53 10.38
N THR A 83 21.31 1.53 10.40
CA THR A 83 20.51 0.33 10.26
C THR A 83 19.44 0.55 9.20
N THR A 84 19.35 -0.37 8.25
CA THR A 84 18.35 -0.36 7.18
C THR A 84 17.33 -1.47 7.39
N TYR A 85 16.04 -1.10 7.39
CA TYR A 85 14.92 -2.03 7.42
C TYR A 85 14.28 -2.08 6.03
N LYS A 86 14.36 -3.21 5.34
CA LYS A 86 13.69 -3.41 4.06
C LYS A 86 12.34 -4.10 4.27
N VAL A 87 11.30 -3.54 3.69
CA VAL A 87 9.93 -4.03 3.83
C VAL A 87 9.37 -4.32 2.45
N GLY A 88 9.17 -5.60 2.14
CA GLY A 88 8.57 -6.08 0.89
C GLY A 88 7.05 -6.18 0.95
N ASP A 89 6.45 -6.61 -0.15
CA ASP A 89 5.01 -6.84 -0.26
C ASP A 89 4.50 -7.80 0.82
N ASN A 90 3.34 -7.49 1.39
CA ASN A 90 2.67 -8.23 2.47
C ASN A 90 3.53 -8.48 3.71
N SER A 91 4.69 -7.82 3.83
CA SER A 91 5.67 -8.13 4.85
C SER A 91 5.65 -7.11 5.97
N THR A 92 6.06 -7.55 7.16
CA THR A 92 6.09 -6.70 8.35
C THR A 92 7.48 -6.69 8.98
N VAL A 93 8.00 -5.51 9.30
CA VAL A 93 9.17 -5.36 10.16
C VAL A 93 8.72 -4.65 11.43
N ASN A 94 8.79 -5.36 12.56
CA ASN A 94 8.48 -4.85 13.88
C ASN A 94 9.79 -4.53 14.61
N VAL A 95 9.86 -3.33 15.15
CA VAL A 95 11.06 -2.78 15.79
C VAL A 95 10.69 -2.31 17.19
N ASP A 96 11.07 -3.08 18.21
CA ASP A 96 10.73 -2.82 19.60
C ASP A 96 11.90 -2.15 20.33
N ALA A 97 11.74 -0.89 20.73
CA ALA A 97 12.66 -0.13 21.56
C ALA A 97 12.11 0.17 22.96
N SER A 98 10.95 -0.40 23.33
CA SER A 98 10.25 -0.10 24.57
C SER A 98 11.07 -0.47 25.82
N GLY A 99 11.94 -1.48 25.71
CA GLY A 99 12.80 -2.00 26.78
C GLY A 99 14.12 -1.26 27.00
N ILE A 100 14.43 -0.20 26.25
CA ILE A 100 15.74 0.48 26.30
C ILE A 100 15.85 1.41 27.52
N ASP A 101 16.92 1.25 28.30
CA ASP A 101 17.25 2.12 29.44
C ASP A 101 17.89 3.46 28.97
N LEU A 102 17.72 4.51 29.79
CA LEU A 102 18.09 5.90 29.50
C LEU A 102 19.55 6.09 29.08
N GLY A 103 20.47 5.23 29.53
CA GLY A 103 21.90 5.29 29.22
C GLY A 103 22.29 4.77 27.83
N ALA A 104 21.49 3.88 27.24
CA ALA A 104 21.73 3.32 25.91
C ALA A 104 21.12 4.16 24.78
N LEU A 105 20.24 5.12 25.10
CA LEU A 105 19.59 5.99 24.10
C LEU A 105 20.59 6.86 23.32
N GLY A 106 21.74 7.20 23.90
CA GLY A 106 22.76 7.99 23.20
C GLY A 106 23.31 7.33 21.94
N THR A 107 23.26 6.00 21.82
CA THR A 107 23.74 5.29 20.62
C THR A 107 22.68 5.27 19.51
N LEU A 108 21.40 5.09 19.86
CA LEU A 108 20.28 5.17 18.92
C LEU A 108 20.15 6.53 18.25
N LEU A 109 20.55 7.59 18.94
CA LEU A 109 20.49 8.97 18.44
C LEU A 109 21.61 9.33 17.46
N ASN A 110 22.64 8.49 17.33
CA ASN A 110 23.81 8.75 16.49
C ASN A 110 23.88 7.85 15.24
N ALA A 111 23.02 6.84 15.13
CA ALA A 111 22.95 5.96 13.97
C ALA A 111 21.81 6.41 13.04
N ASP A 112 22.06 6.36 11.73
CA ASP A 112 21.01 6.60 10.74
C ASP A 112 20.04 5.41 10.71
N HIS A 113 18.74 5.67 10.78
CA HIS A 113 17.70 4.64 10.62
C HIS A 113 17.00 4.82 9.28
N ASN A 114 17.12 3.83 8.41
CA ASN A 114 16.50 3.84 7.08
C ASN A 114 15.40 2.80 7.01
N VAL A 115 14.26 3.15 6.42
CA VAL A 115 13.17 2.21 6.13
C VAL A 115 12.92 2.23 4.63
N GLU A 116 13.23 1.13 3.96
CA GLU A 116 13.14 0.99 2.51
C GLU A 116 11.97 0.07 2.17
N PHE A 117 10.88 0.65 1.71
CA PHE A 117 9.75 -0.11 1.18
C PHE A 117 10.05 -0.57 -0.25
N SER A 118 9.56 -1.75 -0.58
CA SER A 118 9.80 -2.43 -1.84
C SER A 118 8.68 -3.41 -2.15
N GLY A 119 8.68 -3.94 -3.37
CA GLY A 119 7.61 -4.81 -3.86
C GLY A 119 6.73 -4.11 -4.88
N GLU A 120 6.11 -4.89 -5.75
CA GLU A 120 5.30 -4.35 -6.85
C GLU A 120 3.89 -3.96 -6.38
N ASN A 121 3.49 -4.44 -5.20
CA ASN A 121 2.15 -4.29 -4.67
C ASN A 121 2.04 -3.23 -3.56
N HIS A 122 3.17 -2.81 -2.97
CA HIS A 122 3.30 -1.67 -2.06
C HIS A 122 2.46 -1.82 -0.78
N THR A 123 2.55 -2.99 -0.15
CA THR A 123 1.73 -3.37 1.02
C THR A 123 2.53 -3.65 2.28
N GLY A 124 3.78 -3.21 2.30
CA GLY A 124 4.68 -3.37 3.43
C GLY A 124 4.18 -2.62 4.67
N THR A 125 4.52 -3.14 5.84
CA THR A 125 4.25 -2.47 7.10
C THR A 125 5.51 -2.40 7.95
N PHE A 126 5.93 -1.18 8.28
CA PHE A 126 6.97 -0.93 9.26
C PHE A 126 6.32 -0.49 10.57
N PHE A 127 6.70 -1.12 11.67
CA PHE A 127 6.18 -0.85 13.00
C PHE A 127 7.31 -0.55 13.96
N TYR A 128 7.21 0.55 14.69
CA TYR A 128 8.18 0.98 15.68
C TYR A 128 7.52 1.22 17.03
N ASP A 129 7.96 0.51 18.07
CA ASP A 129 7.56 0.75 19.46
C ASP A 129 8.65 1.57 20.18
N PRO A 130 8.43 2.87 20.46
CA PRO A 130 9.43 3.72 21.08
C PRO A 130 9.62 3.44 22.59
N PRO A 131 10.75 3.84 23.19
CA PRO A 131 10.96 3.77 24.64
C PRO A 131 9.84 4.46 25.44
N THR A 132 9.54 3.97 26.65
CA THR A 132 8.48 4.58 27.47
C THR A 132 8.87 5.94 28.06
N VAL A 133 10.14 6.16 28.39
CA VAL A 133 10.67 7.41 28.96
C VAL A 133 11.99 7.77 28.28
N SER A 134 12.17 9.05 27.93
CA SER A 134 13.43 9.54 27.38
C SER A 134 13.67 11.02 27.69
N LEU A 135 14.78 11.32 28.37
CA LEU A 135 15.27 12.67 28.62
C LEU A 135 16.09 13.24 27.45
N LEU A 136 16.74 12.36 26.68
CA LEU A 136 17.69 12.74 25.64
C LEU A 136 17.03 12.88 24.26
N SER A 137 16.02 12.05 23.97
CA SER A 137 15.34 12.14 22.67
C SER A 137 14.31 13.27 22.58
N ALA A 138 14.01 13.92 23.70
CA ALA A 138 13.32 15.22 23.69
C ALA A 138 14.20 16.34 23.10
N LEU A 139 15.54 16.19 23.17
CA LEU A 139 16.52 17.14 22.62
C LEU A 139 17.02 16.73 21.23
N ASN A 140 17.20 15.43 21.00
CA ASN A 140 17.58 14.85 19.71
C ASN A 140 16.55 13.77 19.32
N PRO A 141 15.59 14.03 18.45
CA PRO A 141 14.61 13.02 18.03
C PRO A 141 15.27 11.81 17.36
N ILE A 142 14.65 10.63 17.47
CA ILE A 142 15.01 9.49 16.61
C ILE A 142 14.39 9.74 15.24
N THR A 143 15.21 9.80 14.19
CA THR A 143 14.74 10.04 12.82
C THR A 143 14.78 8.76 12.00
N PHE A 144 13.66 8.43 11.36
CA PHE A 144 13.56 7.40 10.33
C PHE A 144 13.47 8.03 8.96
N ASN A 145 14.45 7.73 8.11
CA ASN A 145 14.45 8.10 6.70
C ASN A 145 13.74 7.02 5.90
N THR A 146 12.55 7.30 5.41
CA THR A 146 11.80 6.33 4.60
C THR A 146 12.13 6.52 3.12
N THR A 147 12.12 5.43 2.34
CA THR A 147 12.22 5.47 0.88
C THR A 147 11.36 4.36 0.28
N GLY A 148 10.99 4.52 -0.99
CA GLY A 148 10.24 3.50 -1.73
C GLY A 148 8.80 3.29 -1.28
N MET A 149 8.31 4.09 -0.30
CA MET A 149 6.90 4.05 0.09
C MET A 149 6.03 4.45 -1.09
N GLU A 150 5.01 3.64 -1.33
CA GLU A 150 3.99 3.85 -2.34
C GLU A 150 2.61 3.57 -1.75
N ALA A 151 1.56 3.80 -2.55
CA ALA A 151 0.17 3.64 -2.16
C ALA A 151 -0.07 2.42 -1.25
N THR A 152 -0.61 2.63 -0.04
CA THR A 152 -0.97 1.60 0.96
C THR A 152 0.15 1.05 1.85
N ASP A 153 1.41 1.41 1.61
CA ASP A 153 2.49 1.13 2.56
C ASP A 153 2.24 1.88 3.88
N GLN A 154 2.61 1.24 4.99
CA GLN A 154 2.33 1.76 6.32
C GLN A 154 3.58 1.94 7.16
N PHE A 155 3.67 3.10 7.81
CA PHE A 155 4.59 3.37 8.89
C PHE A 155 3.80 3.58 10.17
N ILE A 156 4.10 2.81 11.21
CA ILE A 156 3.37 2.83 12.48
C ILE A 156 4.33 3.13 13.63
N VAL A 157 3.99 4.09 14.48
CA VAL A 157 4.63 4.32 15.76
C VAL A 157 3.66 3.96 16.88
N ASP A 158 3.96 2.89 17.62
CA ASP A 158 3.04 2.36 18.61
C ASP A 158 2.86 3.27 19.82
N GLY A 159 1.65 3.27 20.38
CA GLY A 159 1.30 4.05 21.56
C GLY A 159 1.45 5.57 21.41
N LYS A 160 1.79 6.07 20.22
CA LYS A 160 1.96 7.50 19.92
C LYS A 160 0.93 7.97 18.90
N THR A 161 0.82 9.28 18.78
CA THR A 161 0.12 9.93 17.66
C THR A 161 1.16 10.57 16.77
N LEU A 162 1.19 10.20 15.50
CA LEU A 162 1.92 10.92 14.48
C LEU A 162 1.14 12.17 14.09
N SER A 163 1.86 13.26 13.93
CA SER A 163 1.36 14.58 13.58
C SER A 163 2.31 15.23 12.59
N LEU A 164 1.84 16.28 11.91
CA LEU A 164 2.70 17.07 11.05
C LEU A 164 3.77 17.80 11.86
N ASP A 165 5.02 17.71 11.43
CA ASP A 165 6.10 18.55 11.95
C ASP A 165 5.87 20.00 11.50
N THR A 166 5.31 20.81 12.39
CA THR A 166 5.01 22.23 12.16
C THR A 166 5.97 23.15 12.91
N THR A 167 7.16 22.66 13.23
CA THR A 167 8.20 23.42 13.97
C THR A 167 8.60 24.73 13.27
N PHE A 168 8.41 24.82 11.95
CA PHE A 168 8.50 26.06 11.20
C PHE A 168 7.18 26.84 11.19
N LEU A 169 7.23 28.13 11.55
CA LEU A 169 6.07 29.04 11.48
C LEU A 169 5.48 29.06 10.06
N GLY A 170 4.19 28.72 9.93
CA GLY A 170 3.50 28.72 8.63
C GLY A 170 2.33 27.75 8.47
N GLY A 171 2.01 26.94 9.50
CA GLY A 171 0.87 26.01 9.48
C GLY A 171 1.22 24.66 8.83
N PRO A 172 0.22 23.79 8.59
CA PRO A 172 0.41 22.39 8.14
C PRO A 172 1.31 22.19 6.92
N ALA A 173 1.33 23.16 5.99
CA ALA A 173 2.12 23.07 4.77
C ALA A 173 3.64 23.08 5.02
N THR A 174 4.11 23.58 6.17
CA THR A 174 5.55 23.61 6.50
C THR A 174 6.14 22.25 6.83
N ALA A 175 5.27 21.27 7.09
CA ALA A 175 5.67 19.87 7.26
C ALA A 175 6.19 19.24 5.97
N TYR A 176 5.90 19.82 4.80
CA TYR A 176 6.44 19.36 3.52
C TYR A 176 7.48 20.35 2.99
N ARG A 177 8.70 19.86 2.81
CA ARG A 177 9.85 20.68 2.39
C ARG A 177 10.83 19.83 1.60
N ASN A 178 11.41 20.41 0.56
CA ASN A 178 12.43 19.76 -0.29
C ASN A 178 12.02 18.39 -0.84
N GLY A 179 10.73 18.16 -1.12
CA GLY A 179 10.26 16.87 -1.61
C GLY A 179 10.00 15.82 -0.53
N VAL A 180 9.98 16.22 0.74
CA VAL A 180 9.86 15.32 1.89
C VAL A 180 8.77 15.82 2.83
N LEU A 181 7.84 14.93 3.19
CA LEU A 181 6.91 15.12 4.29
C LEU A 181 7.61 14.74 5.60
N HIS A 182 7.57 15.62 6.58
CA HIS A 182 8.09 15.39 7.91
C HIS A 182 6.93 15.21 8.89
N LEU A 183 6.90 14.04 9.51
CA LEU A 183 5.97 13.72 10.58
C LEU A 183 6.74 13.61 11.89
N GLU A 184 6.08 13.97 12.98
CA GLU A 184 6.62 13.85 14.31
C GLU A 184 5.58 13.25 15.26
N THR A 185 6.05 12.57 16.31
CA THR A 185 5.20 12.25 17.45
C THR A 185 5.17 13.41 18.44
N GLY A 186 3.98 13.82 18.86
CA GLY A 186 3.83 14.81 19.92
C GLY A 186 4.50 14.36 21.23
N GLY A 187 5.21 15.26 21.91
CA GLY A 187 5.93 14.91 23.14
C GLY A 187 6.29 16.06 24.06
N GLY A 188 6.04 15.87 25.36
CA GLY A 188 6.57 16.70 26.45
C GLY A 188 8.02 16.37 26.78
N VAL A 189 8.57 17.03 27.81
CA VAL A 189 10.03 16.99 28.14
C VAL A 189 10.59 15.58 28.40
N LEU A 190 9.75 14.60 28.73
CA LEU A 190 10.16 13.23 29.10
C LEU A 190 9.67 12.15 28.14
N THR A 191 8.99 12.52 27.06
CA THR A 191 8.46 11.57 26.09
C THR A 191 9.37 11.55 24.86
N PRO A 192 9.74 10.35 24.36
CA PRO A 192 10.57 10.29 23.17
C PRO A 192 9.88 10.95 21.98
N LYS A 193 10.65 11.75 21.25
CA LYS A 193 10.26 12.26 19.93
C LYS A 193 10.80 11.35 18.85
N VAL A 194 9.91 10.95 17.94
CA VAL A 194 10.24 10.23 16.71
C VAL A 194 9.91 11.16 15.55
N HIS A 195 10.85 11.29 14.62
CA HIS A 195 10.66 11.93 13.32
C HIS A 195 10.59 10.86 12.23
N VAL A 196 9.67 11.03 11.29
CA VAL A 196 9.54 10.18 10.11
C VAL A 196 9.62 11.09 8.90
N GLU A 197 10.61 10.84 8.04
CA GLU A 197 10.84 11.59 6.81
C GLU A 197 10.39 10.75 5.62
N VAL A 198 9.38 11.25 4.90
CA VAL A 198 8.73 10.54 3.79
C VAL A 198 8.89 11.33 2.49
N PRO A 199 9.83 10.94 1.62
CA PRO A 199 9.93 11.49 0.28
C PRO A 199 8.63 11.29 -0.47
N MET A 200 8.07 12.37 -0.99
CA MET A 200 6.88 12.33 -1.83
C MET A 200 6.86 13.52 -2.77
N SER A 201 6.19 13.37 -3.90
CA SER A 201 5.93 14.49 -4.80
C SER A 201 4.97 15.50 -4.15
N GLN A 202 5.03 16.77 -4.60
CA GLN A 202 4.10 17.83 -4.17
C GLN A 202 2.64 17.37 -4.29
N ASN A 203 2.40 16.70 -5.39
CA ASN A 203 1.22 16.01 -5.83
C ASN A 203 0.65 14.99 -4.81
N GLN A 204 1.49 14.11 -4.27
CA GLN A 204 1.12 13.18 -3.21
C GLN A 204 0.87 13.91 -1.87
N PHE A 205 1.66 14.95 -1.59
CA PHE A 205 1.48 15.78 -0.41
C PHE A 205 0.16 16.56 -0.43
N ASP A 206 -0.25 17.10 -1.58
CA ASP A 206 -1.52 17.82 -1.71
C ASP A 206 -2.72 16.89 -1.46
N LEU A 207 -2.65 15.64 -1.94
CA LEU A 207 -3.66 14.61 -1.64
C LEU A 207 -3.69 14.23 -0.17
N PHE A 208 -2.51 14.04 0.42
CA PHE A 208 -2.36 13.81 1.85
C PHE A 208 -3.02 14.94 2.63
N LEU A 209 -2.72 16.20 2.30
CA LEU A 209 -3.19 17.35 3.05
C LEU A 209 -4.71 17.53 2.93
N ALA A 210 -5.28 17.27 1.75
CA ALA A 210 -6.72 17.34 1.52
C ALA A 210 -7.51 16.27 2.30
N ASN A 211 -6.91 15.10 2.57
CA ASN A 211 -7.56 13.96 3.21
C ASN A 211 -6.74 13.43 4.40
N GLN A 212 -6.14 14.33 5.18
CA GLN A 212 -5.15 13.96 6.19
C GLN A 212 -5.63 12.89 7.17
N GLY A 213 -6.92 12.92 7.56
CA GLY A 213 -7.48 11.93 8.50
C GLY A 213 -7.50 10.49 7.96
N ASP A 214 -7.44 10.31 6.64
CA ASP A 214 -7.41 8.99 6.00
C ASP A 214 -6.00 8.41 5.99
N TYR A 215 -4.99 9.27 5.86
CA TYR A 215 -3.59 8.89 5.73
C TYR A 215 -2.79 9.01 7.03
N LEU A 216 -3.31 9.74 8.02
CA LEU A 216 -2.69 9.97 9.32
C LEU A 216 -3.71 9.75 10.42
N SER A 217 -3.66 8.57 11.05
CA SER A 217 -4.64 8.15 12.06
C SER A 217 -3.95 7.52 13.26
N GLY A 218 -3.92 8.25 14.37
CA GLY A 218 -3.20 7.82 15.57
C GLY A 218 -1.70 7.71 15.29
N GLY A 219 -1.11 6.57 15.61
CA GLY A 219 0.31 6.29 15.35
C GLY A 219 0.62 5.86 13.91
N THR A 220 -0.38 5.77 13.04
CA THR A 220 -0.23 5.21 11.69
C THR A 220 -0.21 6.31 10.64
N PHE A 221 0.84 6.30 9.82
CA PHE A 221 0.88 6.95 8.52
C PHE A 221 0.72 5.90 7.42
N THR A 222 -0.23 6.11 6.51
CA THR A 222 -0.41 5.31 5.29
C THR A 222 -0.07 6.18 4.10
N PHE A 223 0.81 5.70 3.23
CA PHE A 223 1.25 6.50 2.09
C PHE A 223 0.08 6.75 1.10
N PRO A 224 -0.14 8.00 0.65
CA PRO A 224 -1.24 8.34 -0.24
C PRO A 224 -1.25 7.56 -1.55
N GLY A 225 -2.41 7.05 -1.97
CA GLY A 225 -2.51 6.11 -3.09
C GLY A 225 -3.79 6.18 -3.92
N GLU A 226 -3.70 5.71 -5.18
CA GLU A 226 -4.84 5.60 -6.12
C GLU A 226 -5.69 4.38 -5.80
N ILE A 227 -6.91 4.62 -5.31
CA ILE A 227 -7.89 3.58 -4.98
C ILE A 227 -8.63 3.12 -6.25
N VAL A 228 -9.11 1.87 -6.32
CA VAL A 228 -10.02 1.36 -7.37
C VAL A 228 -11.46 1.80 -7.08
N CYS A 229 -12.03 2.69 -7.88
CA CYS A 229 -13.40 3.19 -7.64
C CYS A 229 -14.15 3.57 -8.92
N PHE A 230 -15.47 3.48 -8.83
CA PHE A 230 -16.41 4.05 -9.79
C PHE A 230 -16.72 5.50 -9.44
N ALA A 231 -16.79 6.40 -10.42
CA ALA A 231 -17.32 7.73 -10.15
C ALA A 231 -18.85 7.72 -10.06
N ARG A 232 -19.40 8.68 -9.32
CA ARG A 232 -20.83 8.98 -9.26
C ARG A 232 -21.47 9.03 -10.64
N GLY A 233 -22.68 8.49 -10.77
CA GLY A 233 -23.42 8.42 -12.02
C GLY A 233 -23.06 7.19 -12.88
N THR A 234 -22.04 6.42 -12.48
CA THR A 234 -21.79 5.10 -13.08
C THR A 234 -22.99 4.19 -12.84
N ARG A 235 -23.56 3.62 -13.89
CA ARG A 235 -24.71 2.73 -13.84
C ARG A 235 -24.28 1.27 -13.90
N LEU A 236 -24.65 0.51 -12.89
CA LEU A 236 -24.39 -0.92 -12.81
C LEU A 236 -25.60 -1.70 -13.29
N LEU A 237 -25.37 -2.77 -14.04
CA LEU A 237 -26.43 -3.68 -14.41
C LEU A 237 -26.89 -4.47 -13.18
N THR A 238 -28.17 -4.35 -12.85
CA THR A 238 -28.83 -5.07 -11.77
C THR A 238 -30.02 -5.84 -12.31
N ASN A 239 -30.66 -6.64 -11.47
CA ASN A 239 -31.92 -7.29 -11.79
C ASN A 239 -33.12 -6.32 -11.96
N ARG A 240 -32.94 -5.05 -11.59
CA ARG A 240 -33.89 -3.94 -11.80
C ARG A 240 -33.54 -3.09 -13.02
N GLY A 241 -32.55 -3.49 -13.81
CA GLY A 241 -31.98 -2.70 -14.91
C GLY A 241 -30.72 -1.94 -14.48
N GLU A 242 -30.35 -0.90 -15.23
CA GLU A 242 -29.13 -0.12 -14.98
C GLU A 242 -29.35 0.93 -13.88
N VAL A 243 -28.82 0.68 -12.68
CA VAL A 243 -28.98 1.52 -11.47
C VAL A 243 -27.68 2.28 -11.20
N ALA A 244 -27.79 3.56 -10.83
CA ALA A 244 -26.62 4.37 -10.52
C ALA A 244 -25.92 3.87 -9.24
N VAL A 245 -24.60 3.90 -9.21
CA VAL A 245 -23.79 3.35 -8.11
C VAL A 245 -24.11 4.02 -6.78
N GLU A 246 -24.44 5.32 -6.79
CA GLU A 246 -24.84 6.06 -5.59
C GLU A 246 -26.22 5.66 -5.02
N ASP A 247 -27.05 4.98 -5.81
CA ASP A 247 -28.38 4.52 -5.39
C ASP A 247 -28.36 3.06 -4.91
N LEU A 248 -27.24 2.36 -5.07
CA LEU A 248 -27.06 0.97 -4.62
C LEU A 248 -26.81 0.91 -3.13
N ARG A 249 -27.24 -0.19 -2.52
CA ARG A 249 -27.05 -0.47 -1.09
C ARG A 249 -26.61 -1.91 -0.88
N GLU A 250 -26.09 -2.18 0.31
CA GLU A 250 -25.84 -3.56 0.75
C GLU A 250 -27.10 -4.42 0.57
N GLY A 251 -26.91 -5.63 0.04
CA GLY A 251 -27.95 -6.57 -0.31
C GLY A 251 -28.59 -6.36 -1.70
N ASP A 252 -28.33 -5.24 -2.40
CA ASP A 252 -28.79 -5.09 -3.78
C ASP A 252 -28.09 -6.09 -4.70
N MET A 253 -28.85 -6.64 -5.65
CA MET A 253 -28.38 -7.67 -6.58
C MET A 253 -27.79 -7.06 -7.85
N VAL A 254 -26.48 -7.19 -8.04
CA VAL A 254 -25.76 -6.75 -9.23
C VAL A 254 -25.53 -7.95 -10.14
N ILE A 255 -25.70 -7.76 -11.45
CA ILE A 255 -25.39 -8.79 -12.44
C ILE A 255 -23.88 -8.83 -12.63
N THR A 256 -23.30 -9.99 -12.35
CA THR A 256 -21.89 -10.29 -12.58
C THR A 256 -21.73 -11.23 -13.77
N ARG A 257 -20.53 -11.24 -14.34
CA ARG A 257 -20.23 -12.00 -15.56
C ARG A 257 -20.33 -13.51 -15.36
N ASP A 258 -19.76 -14.01 -14.26
CA ASP A 258 -19.54 -15.44 -14.08
C ASP A 258 -20.57 -16.09 -13.14
N ASN A 259 -21.05 -15.34 -12.15
CA ASN A 259 -21.86 -15.88 -11.06
C ASN A 259 -23.31 -15.37 -11.05
N GLY A 260 -23.76 -14.70 -12.11
CA GLY A 260 -25.14 -14.20 -12.23
C GLY A 260 -25.43 -13.05 -11.27
N GLU A 261 -26.61 -13.02 -10.66
CA GLU A 261 -26.96 -11.98 -9.68
C GLU A 261 -26.23 -12.23 -8.35
N GLN A 262 -25.35 -11.31 -7.96
CA GLN A 262 -24.64 -11.36 -6.68
C GLN A 262 -25.05 -10.20 -5.77
N PRO A 263 -25.29 -10.45 -4.47
CA PRO A 263 -25.61 -9.39 -3.52
C PRO A 263 -24.36 -8.56 -3.21
N ILE A 264 -24.50 -7.24 -3.26
CA ILE A 264 -23.48 -6.35 -2.70
C ILE A 264 -23.35 -6.66 -1.22
N ARG A 265 -22.15 -7.02 -0.78
CA ARG A 265 -21.86 -7.33 0.62
C ARG A 265 -21.45 -6.09 1.38
N TRP A 266 -20.81 -5.14 0.71
CA TRP A 266 -20.47 -3.84 1.26
C TRP A 266 -20.39 -2.79 0.14
N ILE A 267 -20.79 -1.57 0.43
CA ILE A 267 -20.63 -0.42 -0.49
C ILE A 267 -20.23 0.82 0.29
N GLY A 268 -19.18 1.49 -0.15
CA GLY A 268 -18.70 2.75 0.46
C GLY A 268 -18.45 3.83 -0.56
N SER A 269 -18.46 5.09 -0.11
CA SER A 269 -18.17 6.24 -0.96
C SER A 269 -17.27 7.28 -0.30
N THR A 270 -16.50 7.98 -1.14
CA THR A 270 -15.60 9.07 -0.73
C THR A 270 -15.71 10.21 -1.73
N ARG A 271 -15.92 11.44 -1.24
CA ARG A 271 -15.98 12.62 -2.11
C ARG A 271 -14.65 13.36 -2.11
N ILE A 272 -14.13 13.62 -3.31
CA ILE A 272 -12.92 14.41 -3.55
C ILE A 272 -13.36 15.74 -4.19
N GLY A 273 -12.88 16.85 -3.59
CA GLY A 273 -13.06 18.21 -4.14
C GLY A 273 -12.34 18.40 -5.48
N SER A 274 -12.34 19.63 -6.01
CA SER A 274 -11.90 19.96 -7.39
C SER A 274 -10.63 19.23 -7.86
N PRO A 275 -10.77 18.16 -8.68
CA PRO A 275 -9.62 17.44 -9.21
C PRO A 275 -8.85 18.27 -10.24
N ASN A 276 -9.41 19.39 -10.71
CA ASN A 276 -8.80 20.21 -11.74
C ASN A 276 -7.73 21.20 -11.24
N ILE A 277 -7.74 21.57 -9.96
CA ILE A 277 -6.91 22.69 -9.46
C ILE A 277 -5.65 22.19 -8.74
N SER A 278 -5.62 20.94 -8.26
CA SER A 278 -4.49 20.42 -7.46
C SER A 278 -4.26 18.91 -7.59
N ILE A 279 -5.01 18.18 -8.44
CA ILE A 279 -4.77 16.74 -8.61
C ILE A 279 -3.80 16.48 -9.78
N PRO A 280 -2.73 15.71 -9.52
CA PRO A 280 -1.74 15.28 -10.51
C PRO A 280 -2.36 14.46 -11.63
N ASP A 281 -1.84 14.56 -12.85
CA ASP A 281 -2.38 13.84 -14.01
C ASP A 281 -2.47 12.32 -13.80
N ASN A 282 -1.54 11.71 -13.06
CA ASN A 282 -1.60 10.28 -12.78
C ASN A 282 -2.75 9.88 -11.84
N LEU A 283 -3.22 10.82 -11.01
CA LEU A 283 -4.24 10.64 -9.96
C LEU A 283 -5.63 11.12 -10.43
N ARG A 284 -5.69 11.80 -11.58
CA ARG A 284 -6.94 12.29 -12.16
C ARG A 284 -7.81 11.13 -12.64
N PRO A 285 -9.14 11.23 -12.54
CA PRO A 285 -10.04 10.20 -13.05
C PRO A 285 -9.77 9.91 -14.53
N ILE A 286 -9.95 8.66 -14.94
CA ILE A 286 -9.85 8.25 -16.34
C ILE A 286 -11.26 8.18 -16.90
N ARG A 287 -11.48 8.85 -18.03
CA ARG A 287 -12.69 8.76 -18.84
C ARG A 287 -12.48 7.74 -19.94
N ILE A 288 -13.30 6.71 -19.93
CA ILE A 288 -13.43 5.73 -21.00
C ILE A 288 -14.68 6.11 -21.80
N SER A 289 -14.47 6.73 -22.96
CA SER A 289 -15.56 7.27 -23.78
C SER A 289 -16.45 6.15 -24.33
N ALA A 290 -17.73 6.46 -24.56
CA ALA A 290 -18.66 5.52 -25.16
C ALA A 290 -18.10 4.86 -26.44
N GLY A 291 -18.13 3.53 -26.49
CA GLY A 291 -17.67 2.72 -27.62
C GLY A 291 -16.16 2.50 -27.74
N SER A 292 -15.32 3.14 -26.90
CA SER A 292 -13.85 3.11 -27.03
C SER A 292 -13.21 1.75 -26.76
N LEU A 293 -13.87 0.85 -26.01
CA LEU A 293 -13.36 -0.49 -25.74
C LEU A 293 -13.65 -1.48 -26.89
N GLY A 294 -14.54 -1.12 -27.81
CA GLY A 294 -15.06 -2.00 -28.87
C GLY A 294 -16.48 -2.47 -28.60
N LYS A 295 -17.16 -3.02 -29.63
CA LYS A 295 -18.54 -3.56 -29.53
C LYS A 295 -19.59 -2.60 -28.93
N ASN A 296 -19.45 -1.30 -29.16
CA ASN A 296 -20.28 -0.26 -28.53
C ASN A 296 -20.21 -0.28 -26.99
N SER A 297 -19.05 -0.66 -26.44
CA SER A 297 -18.74 -0.64 -25.01
C SER A 297 -17.68 0.41 -24.69
N PRO A 298 -17.84 1.19 -23.61
CA PRO A 298 -19.05 1.30 -22.81
C PRO A 298 -20.21 1.94 -23.61
N LYS A 299 -21.46 1.77 -23.18
CA LYS A 299 -22.65 2.38 -23.82
C LYS A 299 -22.73 3.90 -23.61
N GLN A 300 -22.13 4.38 -22.53
CA GLN A 300 -22.02 5.78 -22.15
C GLN A 300 -20.65 5.99 -21.48
N ASP A 301 -20.14 7.22 -21.45
CA ASP A 301 -18.84 7.51 -20.85
C ASP A 301 -18.74 6.94 -19.43
N LEU A 302 -17.66 6.20 -19.16
CA LEU A 302 -17.38 5.60 -17.87
C LEU A 302 -16.20 6.35 -17.24
N ILE A 303 -16.44 6.94 -16.07
CA ILE A 303 -15.40 7.64 -15.31
C ILE A 303 -15.01 6.75 -14.14
N VAL A 304 -13.73 6.41 -14.07
CA VAL A 304 -13.18 5.53 -13.04
C VAL A 304 -11.88 6.11 -12.50
N SER A 305 -11.46 5.63 -11.34
CA SER A 305 -10.12 5.94 -10.84
C SER A 305 -9.03 5.32 -11.74
N PRO A 306 -7.80 5.86 -11.71
CA PRO A 306 -6.69 5.41 -12.57
C PRO A 306 -6.39 3.91 -12.51
N GLN A 307 -6.45 3.31 -11.32
CA GLN A 307 -6.10 1.91 -11.10
C GLN A 307 -7.27 0.95 -11.32
N HIS A 308 -8.49 1.48 -11.53
CA HIS A 308 -9.66 0.66 -11.76
C HIS A 308 -9.49 -0.20 -13.02
N ARG A 309 -9.66 -1.51 -12.89
CA ARG A 309 -9.39 -2.43 -13.99
C ARG A 309 -10.61 -2.70 -14.85
N VAL A 310 -10.34 -2.71 -16.14
CA VAL A 310 -11.30 -3.02 -17.20
C VAL A 310 -10.98 -4.41 -17.73
N LEU A 311 -12.00 -5.21 -18.00
CA LEU A 311 -11.83 -6.51 -18.64
C LEU A 311 -11.47 -6.31 -20.12
N VAL A 312 -10.27 -6.74 -20.49
CA VAL A 312 -9.84 -6.82 -21.88
C VAL A 312 -10.04 -8.27 -22.35
N ARG A 313 -10.83 -8.44 -23.41
CA ARG A 313 -11.10 -9.75 -24.01
C ARG A 313 -10.62 -9.79 -25.45
N SER A 314 -9.45 -10.38 -25.69
CA SER A 314 -8.83 -10.31 -27.01
C SER A 314 -7.92 -11.48 -27.37
N ARG A 315 -7.76 -11.72 -28.68
CA ARG A 315 -6.74 -12.65 -29.22
C ARG A 315 -5.32 -12.16 -28.95
N ILE A 316 -5.11 -10.86 -28.76
CA ILE A 316 -3.80 -10.30 -28.41
C ILE A 316 -3.46 -10.69 -26.97
N ALA A 317 -4.41 -10.60 -26.04
CA ALA A 317 -4.25 -11.10 -24.68
C ALA A 317 -3.88 -12.59 -24.68
N GLN A 318 -4.59 -13.41 -25.46
CA GLN A 318 -4.28 -14.85 -25.58
C GLN A 318 -2.84 -15.11 -26.02
N ARG A 319 -2.35 -14.37 -27.01
CA ARG A 319 -0.96 -14.51 -27.52
C ARG A 319 0.09 -14.00 -26.53
N MET A 320 -0.26 -13.07 -25.66
CA MET A 320 0.67 -12.43 -24.72
C MET A 320 0.75 -13.15 -23.38
N PHE A 321 -0.39 -13.63 -22.90
CA PHE A 321 -0.57 -14.06 -21.51
C PHE A 321 -1.18 -15.47 -21.40
N GLY A 322 -1.46 -16.13 -22.53
CA GLY A 322 -2.01 -17.49 -22.53
C GLY A 322 -3.51 -17.56 -22.20
N THR A 323 -4.19 -16.43 -22.01
CA THR A 323 -5.63 -16.33 -21.74
C THR A 323 -6.27 -15.22 -22.59
N THR A 324 -7.52 -15.40 -23.01
CA THR A 324 -8.28 -14.40 -23.77
C THR A 324 -8.76 -13.25 -22.92
N GLU A 325 -8.83 -13.40 -21.59
CA GLU A 325 -9.44 -12.45 -20.66
C GLU A 325 -8.45 -12.05 -19.57
N VAL A 326 -8.25 -10.74 -19.42
CA VAL A 326 -7.32 -10.14 -18.43
C VAL A 326 -7.89 -8.83 -17.91
N LEU A 327 -7.55 -8.46 -16.67
CA LEU A 327 -7.94 -7.19 -16.06
C LEU A 327 -6.78 -6.18 -16.14
N VAL A 328 -7.06 -5.01 -16.71
CA VAL A 328 -6.06 -3.96 -17.00
C VAL A 328 -6.49 -2.63 -16.41
N ALA A 329 -5.63 -2.02 -15.60
CA ALA A 329 -5.87 -0.71 -15.01
C ALA A 329 -6.10 0.36 -16.09
N ALA A 330 -7.14 1.18 -15.92
CA ALA A 330 -7.58 2.18 -16.90
C ALA A 330 -6.43 3.12 -17.32
N LYS A 331 -5.58 3.56 -16.39
CA LYS A 331 -4.44 4.44 -16.71
C LYS A 331 -3.40 3.82 -17.65
N GLN A 332 -3.34 2.49 -17.74
CA GLN A 332 -2.44 1.81 -18.67
C GLN A 332 -3.00 1.73 -20.10
N LEU A 333 -4.27 2.13 -20.28
CA LEU A 333 -4.97 2.11 -21.55
C LEU A 333 -5.01 3.49 -22.24
N LEU A 334 -4.38 4.52 -21.66
CA LEU A 334 -4.34 5.91 -22.17
C LEU A 334 -3.81 6.10 -23.61
N GLN A 335 -3.24 5.05 -24.24
CA GLN A 335 -2.85 5.10 -25.65
C GLN A 335 -3.95 4.65 -26.61
N VAL A 336 -5.06 4.11 -26.09
CA VAL A 336 -6.22 3.71 -26.88
C VAL A 336 -7.12 4.92 -27.08
N ASP A 337 -7.55 5.14 -28.33
CA ASP A 337 -8.40 6.26 -28.70
C ASP A 337 -9.71 6.26 -27.91
N GLY A 338 -10.07 7.41 -27.34
CA GLY A 338 -11.25 7.58 -26.49
C GLY A 338 -11.05 7.18 -25.02
N ILE A 339 -9.84 6.84 -24.57
CA ILE A 339 -9.52 6.63 -23.15
C ILE A 339 -8.54 7.72 -22.70
N ASP A 340 -9.04 8.69 -21.94
CA ASP A 340 -8.33 9.92 -21.64
C ASP A 340 -8.39 10.29 -20.15
N ILE A 341 -7.48 11.17 -19.72
CA ILE A 341 -7.55 11.79 -18.40
C ILE A 341 -8.71 12.79 -18.38
N ALA A 342 -9.63 12.67 -17.41
CA ALA A 342 -10.76 13.57 -17.24
C ALA A 342 -10.30 14.90 -16.60
N THR A 343 -10.07 15.92 -17.42
CA THR A 343 -9.54 17.25 -17.02
C THR A 343 -10.61 18.33 -16.87
N ASP A 344 -11.88 17.97 -17.01
CA ASP A 344 -13.05 18.84 -17.03
C ASP A 344 -13.95 18.67 -15.79
N LEU A 345 -13.57 17.83 -14.83
CA LEU A 345 -14.34 17.54 -13.63
C LEU A 345 -14.05 18.52 -12.49
N THR A 346 -15.09 19.12 -11.89
CA THR A 346 -14.96 20.08 -10.78
C THR A 346 -15.10 19.47 -9.40
N GLU A 347 -15.54 18.22 -9.31
CA GLU A 347 -15.57 17.36 -8.12
C GLU A 347 -15.75 15.92 -8.60
N VAL A 348 -15.34 14.94 -7.79
CA VAL A 348 -15.62 13.53 -8.05
C VAL A 348 -16.00 12.84 -6.75
N GLU A 349 -17.09 12.10 -6.76
CA GLU A 349 -17.45 11.20 -5.67
C GLU A 349 -17.26 9.78 -6.16
N TYR A 350 -16.46 9.02 -5.42
CA TYR A 350 -16.05 7.67 -5.74
C TYR A 350 -16.82 6.65 -4.91
N PHE A 351 -17.11 5.50 -5.51
CA PHE A 351 -17.84 4.39 -4.92
C PHE A 351 -17.09 3.07 -5.09
N HIS A 352 -17.17 2.22 -4.06
CA HIS A 352 -16.56 0.90 -4.01
C HIS A 352 -17.63 -0.12 -3.68
N MET A 353 -17.67 -1.24 -4.42
CA MET A 353 -18.61 -2.33 -4.12
C MET A 353 -17.82 -3.61 -3.92
N LEU A 354 -18.09 -4.29 -2.82
CA LEU A 354 -17.54 -5.59 -2.48
C LEU A 354 -18.61 -6.66 -2.57
N PHE A 355 -18.27 -7.78 -3.18
CA PHE A 355 -19.07 -9.01 -3.21
C PHE A 355 -18.40 -10.09 -2.37
N GLU A 356 -19.00 -11.27 -2.35
CA GLU A 356 -18.42 -12.44 -1.65
C GLU A 356 -17.12 -12.91 -2.29
N GLN A 357 -17.00 -12.76 -3.61
CA GLN A 357 -15.79 -13.01 -4.37
C GLN A 357 -15.44 -11.75 -5.18
N HIS A 358 -14.24 -11.75 -5.78
CA HIS A 358 -13.95 -10.75 -6.79
C HIS A 358 -14.82 -11.00 -8.03
N GLU A 359 -15.62 -10.02 -8.41
CA GLU A 359 -16.56 -10.16 -9.53
C GLU A 359 -16.19 -9.23 -10.68
N VAL A 360 -16.47 -9.67 -11.91
CA VAL A 360 -16.56 -8.75 -13.06
C VAL A 360 -18.01 -8.28 -13.16
N VAL A 361 -18.22 -6.98 -13.01
CA VAL A 361 -19.52 -6.32 -13.10
C VAL A 361 -19.70 -5.59 -14.43
N ILE A 362 -20.94 -5.24 -14.76
CA ILE A 362 -21.26 -4.48 -15.97
C ILE A 362 -21.56 -3.03 -15.59
N SER A 363 -20.60 -2.12 -15.79
CA SER A 363 -20.67 -0.70 -15.48
C SER A 363 -20.75 0.14 -16.75
N ASN A 364 -21.81 0.93 -16.93
CA ASN A 364 -22.10 1.67 -18.15
C ASN A 364 -22.05 0.79 -19.42
N GLY A 365 -22.35 -0.51 -19.28
CA GLY A 365 -22.25 -1.50 -20.35
C GLY A 365 -20.85 -2.03 -20.65
N ALA A 366 -19.81 -1.55 -19.96
CA ALA A 366 -18.46 -2.14 -19.99
C ALA A 366 -18.27 -3.14 -18.86
N GLU A 367 -17.39 -4.11 -19.08
CA GLU A 367 -17.03 -5.13 -18.10
C GLU A 367 -15.83 -4.64 -17.26
N THR A 368 -16.04 -4.47 -15.96
CA THR A 368 -15.07 -3.89 -15.01
C THR A 368 -15.02 -4.69 -13.73
N GLU A 369 -14.00 -4.47 -12.92
CA GLU A 369 -13.85 -5.17 -11.65
C GLU A 369 -14.74 -4.59 -10.53
N SER A 370 -15.18 -5.45 -9.61
CA SER A 370 -15.59 -5.03 -8.27
C SER A 370 -14.37 -4.72 -7.40
N LEU A 371 -14.58 -4.25 -6.17
CA LEU A 371 -13.49 -4.16 -5.20
C LEU A 371 -12.88 -5.55 -4.98
N TYR A 372 -11.62 -5.71 -5.34
CA TYR A 372 -10.87 -6.94 -5.15
C TYR A 372 -10.23 -6.97 -3.77
N THR A 373 -10.80 -7.68 -2.80
CA THR A 373 -10.25 -7.80 -1.43
C THR A 373 -9.10 -8.79 -1.33
N GLY A 374 -8.09 -8.64 -2.19
CA GLY A 374 -6.74 -9.05 -1.80
C GLY A 374 -6.33 -8.35 -0.49
N PRO A 375 -5.25 -8.80 0.18
CA PRO A 375 -4.73 -8.17 1.42
C PRO A 375 -4.56 -6.64 1.36
N GLU A 376 -4.60 -6.07 0.15
CA GLU A 376 -4.21 -4.72 -0.25
C GLU A 376 -5.42 -3.78 -0.39
N ALA A 377 -6.54 -4.23 -0.96
CA ALA A 377 -7.71 -3.36 -1.19
C ALA A 377 -8.46 -3.04 0.10
N LEU A 378 -8.36 -3.90 1.12
CA LEU A 378 -8.93 -3.65 2.45
C LEU A 378 -8.22 -2.53 3.19
N LYS A 379 -6.97 -2.19 2.84
CA LYS A 379 -6.24 -1.06 3.44
C LYS A 379 -6.63 0.29 2.82
N SER A 380 -7.32 0.27 1.68
CA SER A 380 -7.69 1.46 0.90
C SER A 380 -9.08 2.02 1.22
N VAL A 381 -9.90 1.25 1.92
CA VAL A 381 -11.19 1.69 2.48
C VAL A 381 -10.93 2.19 3.90
N GLY A 382 -11.49 3.33 4.31
CA GLY A 382 -11.18 3.97 5.59
C GLY A 382 -11.38 3.03 6.80
N ARG A 383 -10.67 3.26 7.92
CA ARG A 383 -10.59 2.33 9.08
C ARG A 383 -11.95 1.81 9.58
N GLN A 384 -13.00 2.62 9.52
CA GLN A 384 -14.36 2.22 9.90
C GLN A 384 -14.97 1.21 8.89
N ALA A 385 -14.77 1.44 7.60
CA ALA A 385 -15.16 0.51 6.54
C ALA A 385 -14.34 -0.79 6.61
N VAL A 386 -13.04 -0.73 6.93
CA VAL A 386 -12.22 -1.94 7.16
C VAL A 386 -12.80 -2.78 8.31
N GLN A 387 -13.17 -2.14 9.42
CA GLN A 387 -13.75 -2.84 10.56
C GLN A 387 -15.09 -3.50 10.20
N GLU A 388 -15.94 -2.79 9.46
CA GLU A 388 -17.21 -3.30 8.95
C GLU A 388 -17.01 -4.49 8.00
N ILE A 389 -16.13 -4.35 7.01
CA ILE A 389 -15.80 -5.43 6.06
C ILE A 389 -15.25 -6.65 6.80
N PHE A 390 -14.38 -6.47 7.80
CA PHE A 390 -13.88 -7.58 8.60
C PHE A 390 -14.92 -8.21 9.56
N ILE A 391 -15.98 -7.49 9.91
CA ILE A 391 -17.13 -8.07 10.64
C ILE A 391 -17.96 -8.93 9.70
N LEU A 392 -18.15 -8.49 8.45
CA LEU A 392 -18.92 -9.18 7.42
C LEU A 392 -18.18 -10.40 6.84
N PHE A 393 -16.85 -10.31 6.73
CA PHE A 393 -15.97 -11.33 6.18
C PHE A 393 -14.80 -11.61 7.13
N PRO A 394 -15.04 -12.31 8.25
CA PRO A 394 -14.03 -12.59 9.26
C PRO A 394 -12.85 -13.42 8.71
N GLU A 395 -13.05 -14.20 7.65
CA GLU A 395 -12.03 -14.95 6.91
C GLU A 395 -10.96 -14.05 6.28
N LEU A 396 -11.28 -12.80 5.92
CA LEU A 396 -10.28 -11.83 5.44
C LEU A 396 -9.23 -11.45 6.49
N ARG A 397 -9.45 -11.82 7.77
CA ARG A 397 -8.45 -11.68 8.85
C ARG A 397 -7.50 -12.87 8.95
N GLN A 398 -7.76 -13.97 8.24
CA GLN A 398 -6.97 -15.20 8.33
C GLN A 398 -5.73 -15.06 7.43
N ARG A 399 -4.54 -15.36 8.00
CA ARG A 399 -3.23 -15.21 7.34
C ARG A 399 -3.10 -15.96 6.00
N ASP A 400 -3.86 -17.04 5.83
CA ASP A 400 -3.78 -17.91 4.63
C ASP A 400 -4.92 -17.67 3.64
N TYR A 401 -5.77 -16.67 3.85
CA TYR A 401 -6.85 -16.35 2.94
C TYR A 401 -6.30 -15.66 1.69
N ILE A 402 -6.23 -16.40 0.59
CA ILE A 402 -5.89 -15.87 -0.73
C ILE A 402 -7.20 -15.47 -1.41
N SER A 403 -7.43 -14.16 -1.57
CA SER A 403 -8.50 -13.68 -2.44
C SER A 403 -8.15 -14.05 -3.88
N GLU A 404 -9.05 -14.73 -4.58
CA GLU A 404 -8.84 -15.08 -5.98
C GLU A 404 -9.37 -13.97 -6.87
N PRO A 405 -8.55 -13.39 -7.77
CA PRO A 405 -9.06 -12.39 -8.67
C PRO A 405 -9.93 -13.03 -9.74
N ALA A 406 -11.02 -12.37 -10.13
CA ALA A 406 -11.96 -12.88 -11.14
C ALA A 406 -11.24 -13.27 -12.45
N ARG A 407 -10.19 -12.52 -12.82
CA ARG A 407 -9.31 -12.79 -13.95
C ARG A 407 -7.87 -12.37 -13.62
N PRO A 408 -6.86 -12.85 -14.38
CA PRO A 408 -5.48 -12.41 -14.19
C PRO A 408 -5.33 -10.89 -14.26
N LEU A 409 -4.75 -10.32 -13.20
CA LEU A 409 -4.47 -8.90 -13.10
C LEU A 409 -3.14 -8.60 -13.80
N LEU A 410 -3.14 -7.73 -14.81
CA LEU A 410 -1.90 -7.36 -15.48
C LEU A 410 -1.12 -6.31 -14.68
N SER A 411 0.20 -6.44 -14.64
CA SER A 411 1.06 -5.37 -14.14
C SER A 411 1.00 -4.15 -15.05
N GLY A 412 1.40 -2.97 -14.54
CA GLY A 412 1.37 -1.73 -15.31
C GLY A 412 2.12 -1.82 -16.65
N ARG A 413 3.29 -2.47 -16.64
CA ARG A 413 4.11 -2.70 -17.84
C ARG A 413 3.41 -3.64 -18.83
N GLN A 414 2.79 -4.71 -18.35
CA GLN A 414 2.06 -5.66 -19.18
C GLN A 414 0.83 -5.01 -19.83
N GLY A 415 0.04 -4.28 -19.05
CA GLY A 415 -1.14 -3.54 -19.51
C GLY A 415 -0.81 -2.52 -20.60
N ARG A 416 0.23 -1.71 -20.40
CA ARG A 416 0.66 -0.71 -21.39
C ARG A 416 1.13 -1.36 -22.69
N LYS A 417 1.87 -2.46 -22.60
CA LYS A 417 2.32 -3.22 -23.77
C LYS A 417 1.15 -3.83 -24.53
N LEU A 418 0.12 -4.29 -23.82
CA LEU A 418 -1.11 -4.79 -24.42
C LEU A 418 -1.82 -3.67 -25.18
N ALA A 419 -2.04 -2.51 -24.56
CA ALA A 419 -2.67 -1.34 -25.18
C ALA A 419 -1.96 -0.92 -26.48
N VAL A 420 -0.63 -0.80 -26.45
CA VAL A 420 0.19 -0.47 -27.64
C VAL A 420 -0.04 -1.48 -28.78
N ARG A 421 -0.12 -2.78 -28.47
CA ARG A 421 -0.35 -3.80 -29.49
C ARG A 421 -1.76 -3.75 -30.08
N HIS A 422 -2.76 -3.38 -29.28
CA HIS A 422 -4.12 -3.18 -29.78
C HIS A 422 -4.16 -2.03 -30.79
N VAL A 423 -3.57 -0.88 -30.43
CA VAL A 423 -3.46 0.30 -31.29
C VAL A 423 -2.70 -0.02 -32.58
N GLN A 424 -1.52 -0.65 -32.49
CA GLN A 424 -0.70 -0.99 -33.66
C GLN A 424 -1.37 -1.96 -34.63
N ASN A 425 -2.23 -2.85 -34.14
CA ASN A 425 -2.92 -3.84 -34.96
C ASN A 425 -4.33 -3.39 -35.37
N GLY A 426 -4.78 -2.20 -34.97
CA GLY A 426 -6.14 -1.73 -35.21
C GLY A 426 -7.21 -2.68 -34.67
N GLN A 427 -6.98 -3.23 -33.47
CA GLN A 427 -7.91 -4.17 -32.83
C GLN A 427 -8.48 -3.60 -31.55
N ASP A 428 -9.80 -3.69 -31.40
CA ASP A 428 -10.52 -3.33 -30.19
C ASP A 428 -10.05 -4.14 -28.97
N LEU A 429 -10.16 -3.54 -27.77
CA LEU A 429 -9.82 -4.19 -26.49
C LEU A 429 -10.80 -5.32 -26.15
N VAL A 430 -12.06 -5.18 -26.57
CA VAL A 430 -13.13 -6.16 -26.33
C VAL A 430 -13.65 -6.67 -27.67
N MET A 431 -13.22 -7.89 -28.02
CA MET A 431 -13.63 -8.61 -29.24
C MET A 431 -14.74 -9.64 -29.02
#